data_AF-A0A559KJ00-F1
#
_entry.id   AF-A0A559KJ00-F1
#
_cell.length_a   1.000
_cell.length_b   1.000
_cell.length_c   1.000
_cell.angle_alpha   90.00
_cell.angle_beta   90.00
_cell.angle_gamma   90.00
#
_symmetry.space_group_name_H-M   'P 1'
#
loop_
_entity.id
_entity.type
_entity.pdbx_description
1 polymer ?
#
loop_
_entity_poly.entity_id
_entity_poly.type
_entity_poly.pdbx_seq_one_letter_code
_entity_poly.pdbx_strand_id
1 'polypeptide(L)'
;MNQLKPNDINVFDVVNYLICRLDTSLYGLTNYKMNQLLYYIQGHYIAKYDQPLFPEALEATIFGPIVPIVFGTFFEFALKFIPNDYFCQEARKQPLSDEAKTIIQKVIDEYARLGVYDLRVRIWQEYVVPFS
;
A
#
# COMPACT_ATOMS: atom_id res chain seq x y z
N MET A 1 -5.50 -8.03 17.51
CA MET A 1 -4.55 -8.19 16.38
C MET A 1 -4.67 -9.62 15.89
N ASN A 2 -5.09 -9.83 14.65
CA ASN A 2 -5.03 -11.18 14.07
C ASN A 2 -3.56 -11.60 13.99
N GLN A 3 -3.22 -12.74 14.57
CA GLN A 3 -1.86 -13.25 14.53
C GLN A 3 -1.56 -13.71 13.10
N LEU A 4 -0.59 -13.07 12.45
CA LEU A 4 -0.06 -13.46 11.15
C LEU A 4 0.42 -14.91 11.18
N LYS A 5 -0.08 -15.75 10.26
CA LYS A 5 0.36 -17.14 10.12
C LYS A 5 1.79 -17.20 9.56
N PRO A 6 2.49 -18.34 9.65
CA PRO A 6 3.88 -18.47 9.20
C PRO A 6 4.11 -18.14 7.71
N ASN A 7 3.10 -18.37 6.87
CA ASN A 7 3.18 -18.16 5.42
C ASN A 7 2.49 -16.88 4.94
N ASP A 8 1.90 -16.10 5.87
CA ASP A 8 1.25 -14.84 5.50
C ASP A 8 2.32 -13.78 5.25
N ILE A 9 2.20 -13.07 4.12
CA ILE A 9 3.03 -11.89 3.86
C ILE A 9 2.61 -10.81 4.84
N ASN A 10 3.59 -10.27 5.56
CA ASN A 10 3.40 -9.12 6.44
C ASN A 10 3.34 -7.85 5.57
N VAL A 11 2.31 -7.02 5.77
CA VAL A 11 2.13 -5.78 5.00
C VAL A 11 3.33 -4.83 5.09
N PHE A 12 4.07 -4.82 6.19
CA PHE A 12 5.28 -4.01 6.36
C PHE A 12 6.47 -4.51 5.51
N ASP A 13 6.50 -5.79 5.12
CA ASP A 13 7.47 -6.26 4.12
C ASP A 13 7.16 -5.65 2.74
N VAL A 14 5.87 -5.49 2.41
CA VAL A 14 5.41 -4.78 1.20
C VAL A 14 5.74 -3.28 1.28
N VAL A 15 5.52 -2.65 2.45
CA VAL A 15 5.87 -1.25 2.68
C VAL A 15 7.36 -0.99 2.51
N ASN A 16 8.21 -1.79 3.15
CA ASN A 16 9.66 -1.65 3.00
C ASN A 16 10.09 -1.88 1.55
N TYR A 17 9.48 -2.84 0.86
CA TYR A 17 9.73 -3.05 -0.57
C TYR A 17 9.36 -1.82 -1.41
N LEU A 18 8.21 -1.17 -1.14
CA LEU A 18 7.82 0.07 -1.82
C LEU A 18 8.80 1.21 -1.58
N ILE A 19 9.21 1.43 -0.33
CA ILE A 19 10.20 2.48 0.04
C ILE A 19 11.52 2.21 -0.70
N CYS A 20 12.00 0.96 -0.74
CA CYS A 20 13.23 0.63 -1.45
C CYS A 20 13.14 0.77 -2.98
N ARG A 21 11.94 0.68 -3.58
CA ARG A 21 11.77 0.71 -5.04
C ARG A 21 11.41 2.09 -5.58
N LEU A 22 10.85 2.95 -4.74
CA LEU A 22 10.45 4.31 -5.09
C LEU A 22 11.50 5.29 -4.61
N ASP A 23 11.85 6.27 -5.44
CA ASP A 23 12.39 7.52 -4.92
C ASP A 23 11.25 8.28 -4.25
N THR A 24 11.18 8.19 -2.92
CA THR A 24 10.09 8.73 -2.11
C THR A 24 9.93 10.24 -2.29
N SER A 25 11.02 10.95 -2.57
CA SER A 25 11.01 12.39 -2.81
C SER A 25 10.47 12.73 -4.20
N LEU A 26 10.90 11.99 -5.23
CA LEU A 26 10.43 12.18 -6.61
C LEU A 26 8.95 11.84 -6.76
N TYR A 27 8.50 10.77 -6.10
CA TYR A 27 7.12 10.31 -6.16
C TYR A 27 6.24 10.89 -5.05
N GLY A 28 6.77 11.73 -4.14
CA GLY A 28 6.00 12.32 -3.05
C GLY A 28 5.31 11.27 -2.16
N LEU A 29 6.03 10.23 -1.77
CA LEU A 29 5.51 9.11 -0.99
C LEU A 29 5.27 9.54 0.47
N THR A 30 4.02 9.91 0.77
CA THR A 30 3.52 10.12 2.13
C THR A 30 2.83 8.86 2.65
N ASN A 31 2.46 8.82 3.93
CA ASN A 31 1.63 7.75 4.49
C ASN A 31 0.27 7.63 3.78
N TYR A 32 -0.38 8.76 3.42
CA TYR A 32 -1.59 8.70 2.60
C TYR A 32 -1.33 8.02 1.25
N LYS A 33 -0.25 8.39 0.56
CA LYS A 33 0.10 7.76 -0.72
C LYS A 33 0.40 6.28 -0.57
N MET A 34 1.16 5.91 0.46
CA MET A 34 1.46 4.51 0.81
C MET A 34 0.18 3.69 0.91
N ASN A 35 -0.82 4.18 1.65
CA ASN A 35 -2.09 3.47 1.82
C ASN A 35 -2.89 3.33 0.51
N GLN A 36 -2.88 4.34 -0.36
CA GLN A 36 -3.50 4.20 -1.68
C GLN A 36 -2.79 3.17 -2.56
N LEU A 37 -1.46 3.11 -2.51
CA LEU A 37 -0.70 2.09 -3.23
C LEU A 37 -0.97 0.69 -2.67
N LEU A 38 -1.04 0.53 -1.34
CA LEU A 38 -1.40 -0.75 -0.71
C LEU A 38 -2.81 -1.20 -1.10
N TYR A 39 -3.77 -0.28 -1.19
CA TYR A 39 -5.10 -0.56 -1.71
C TYR A 39 -5.05 -1.12 -3.13
N TYR A 40 -4.34 -0.46 -4.04
CA TYR A 40 -4.20 -0.95 -5.41
C TYR A 40 -3.45 -2.29 -5.47
N ILE A 41 -2.38 -2.47 -4.69
CA ILE A 41 -1.64 -3.73 -4.63
C ILE A 41 -2.57 -4.88 -4.20
N GLN A 42 -3.30 -4.71 -3.09
CA GLN A 42 -4.21 -5.73 -2.60
C GLN A 42 -5.32 -6.03 -3.61
N GLY A 43 -5.94 -5.00 -4.18
CA GLY A 43 -7.01 -5.15 -5.18
C GLY A 43 -6.56 -5.87 -6.44
N HIS A 44 -5.42 -5.47 -7.03
CA HIS A 44 -4.86 -6.12 -8.22
C HIS A 44 -4.40 -7.56 -7.93
N TYR A 45 -3.90 -7.83 -6.72
CA TYR A 45 -3.50 -9.18 -6.33
C TYR A 45 -4.72 -10.10 -6.16
N ILE A 46 -5.74 -9.65 -5.44
CA ILE A 46 -7.01 -10.39 -5.28
C ILE A 46 -7.65 -10.65 -6.64
N ALA A 47 -7.75 -9.64 -7.52
CA ALA A 47 -8.34 -9.79 -8.84
C ALA A 47 -7.62 -10.83 -9.72
N LYS A 48 -6.32 -11.05 -9.50
CA LYS A 48 -5.52 -11.99 -10.29
C LYS A 48 -5.45 -13.40 -9.69
N TYR A 49 -5.36 -13.50 -8.36
CA TYR A 49 -5.08 -14.76 -7.67
C TYR A 49 -6.21 -15.25 -6.76
N ASP A 50 -7.33 -14.53 -6.70
CA ASP A 50 -8.52 -14.84 -5.90
C ASP A 50 -8.23 -15.01 -4.40
N GLN A 51 -7.16 -14.36 -3.91
CA GLN A 51 -6.76 -14.39 -2.51
C GLN A 51 -6.03 -13.09 -2.13
N PRO A 52 -6.06 -12.67 -0.85
CA PRO A 52 -5.35 -11.49 -0.39
C PRO A 52 -3.82 -11.66 -0.49
N LEU A 53 -3.08 -10.57 -0.78
CA LEU A 53 -1.61 -10.59 -0.72
C LEU A 53 -1.14 -10.62 0.73
N PHE A 54 -1.69 -9.72 1.55
CA PHE A 54 -1.46 -9.64 2.98
C PHE A 54 -2.81 -9.69 3.72
N PRO A 55 -2.86 -10.22 4.96
CA PRO A 55 -4.12 -10.47 5.67
C PRO A 55 -4.70 -9.25 6.39
N GLU A 56 -3.94 -8.16 6.54
CA GLU A 56 -4.43 -6.93 7.15
C GLU A 56 -5.59 -6.32 6.33
N ALA A 57 -6.69 -6.01 7.02
CA ALA A 57 -7.86 -5.43 6.40
C ALA A 57 -7.62 -3.97 5.99
N LEU A 58 -8.31 -3.55 4.92
CA LEU A 58 -8.45 -2.15 4.56
C LEU A 58 -9.72 -1.57 5.16
N GLU A 59 -9.66 -0.32 5.59
CA GLU A 59 -10.79 0.46 6.10
C GLU A 59 -11.02 1.68 5.21
N ALA A 60 -12.29 1.91 4.85
CA ALA A 60 -12.68 3.11 4.13
C ALA A 60 -12.79 4.30 5.09
N THR A 61 -12.04 5.37 4.82
CA THR A 61 -12.05 6.59 5.63
C THR A 61 -12.28 7.84 4.79
N ILE A 62 -12.45 8.99 5.44
CA ILE A 62 -12.53 10.30 4.75
C ILE A 62 -11.28 10.63 3.92
N PHE A 63 -10.14 9.99 4.21
CA PHE A 63 -8.89 10.16 3.48
C PHE A 63 -8.67 9.11 2.38
N GLY A 64 -9.65 8.22 2.17
CA GLY A 64 -9.56 7.05 1.29
C GLY A 64 -9.30 5.76 2.07
N PRO A 65 -9.09 4.64 1.36
CA PRO A 65 -8.78 3.36 1.99
C PRO A 65 -7.44 3.42 2.72
N ILE A 66 -7.40 2.85 3.92
CA ILE A 66 -6.17 2.70 4.72
C ILE A 66 -6.02 1.28 5.21
N VAL A 67 -4.79 0.84 5.42
CA VAL A 67 -4.46 -0.30 6.27
C VAL A 67 -4.18 0.27 7.67
N PRO A 68 -5.07 0.12 8.66
CA PRO A 68 -5.00 0.89 9.91
C PRO A 68 -3.68 0.76 10.66
N ILE A 69 -3.11 -0.45 10.68
CA ILE A 69 -1.82 -0.69 11.35
C ILE A 69 -0.67 0.04 10.65
N VAL A 70 -0.66 0.08 9.32
CA VAL A 70 0.34 0.85 8.55
C VAL A 70 0.13 2.34 8.75
N PHE A 71 -1.13 2.81 8.68
CA PHE A 71 -1.45 4.22 8.87
C PHE A 71 -1.00 4.72 10.24
N GLY A 72 -1.24 3.95 11.30
CA GLY A 72 -0.78 4.25 12.66
C GLY A 72 0.74 4.27 12.78
N THR A 73 1.44 3.26 12.27
CA THR A 73 2.91 3.18 12.32
C THR A 73 3.57 4.36 11.58
N PHE A 74 2.99 4.82 10.48
CA PHE A 74 3.53 5.91 9.66
C PHE A 74 2.82 7.26 9.90
N PHE A 75 2.15 7.44 11.04
CA PHE A 75 1.32 8.63 11.30
C PHE A 75 2.10 9.94 11.19
N GLU A 76 3.37 9.97 11.63
CA GLU A 76 4.23 11.16 11.51
C GLU A 76 4.49 11.59 10.05
N PHE A 77 4.33 10.66 9.11
CA PHE A 77 4.46 10.86 7.67
C PHE A 77 3.12 11.06 6.96
N ALA A 78 2.04 11.39 7.67
CA ALA A 78 0.71 11.64 7.09
C ALA A 78 0.78 12.52 5.82
N LEU A 79 1.40 13.69 5.94
CA LEU A 79 1.59 14.65 4.84
C LEU A 79 3.08 14.93 4.51
N LYS A 80 3.99 14.31 5.24
CA LYS A 80 5.44 14.44 5.02
C LYS A 80 5.94 13.27 4.18
N PHE A 81 6.96 13.50 3.38
CA PHE A 81 7.59 12.41 2.63
C PHE A 81 8.30 11.47 3.59
N ILE A 82 8.11 10.17 3.38
CA ILE A 82 8.86 9.13 4.06
C ILE A 82 10.32 9.22 3.57
N PRO A 83 11.34 9.25 4.44
CA PRO A 83 12.73 9.26 4.02
C PRO A 83 13.07 8.05 3.13
N ASN A 84 13.91 8.26 2.11
CA ASN A 84 14.34 7.19 1.19
C ASN A 84 15.11 6.06 1.90
N ASP A 85 15.77 6.36 3.02
CA ASP A 85 16.51 5.43 3.86
C ASP A 85 15.69 4.88 5.04
N TYR A 86 14.39 5.19 5.11
CA TYR A 86 13.52 4.69 6.15
C TYR A 86 13.33 3.17 6.04
N PHE A 87 13.36 2.49 7.19
CA PHE A 87 13.11 1.06 7.28
C PHE A 87 12.19 0.75 8.46
N CYS A 88 11.01 0.18 8.16
CA CYS A 88 10.04 -0.21 9.17
C CYS A 88 10.50 -1.46 9.92
N GLN A 89 10.58 -1.38 11.25
CA GLN A 89 11.01 -2.50 12.09
C GLN A 89 9.94 -3.58 12.29
N GLU A 90 8.67 -3.26 11.96
CA GLU A 90 7.54 -4.18 12.10
C GLU A 90 7.46 -5.21 10.96
N ALA A 91 8.33 -5.05 9.96
CA ALA A 91 8.54 -6.00 8.88
C ALA A 91 9.18 -7.31 9.38
N ARG A 92 8.73 -8.45 8.86
CA ARG A 92 9.30 -9.77 9.19
C ARG A 92 10.60 -10.06 8.42
N LYS A 93 10.95 -9.20 7.46
CA LYS A 93 12.13 -9.34 6.57
C LYS A 93 12.05 -10.62 5.75
N GLN A 94 10.83 -11.06 5.42
CA GLN A 94 10.63 -12.20 4.55
C GLN A 94 10.70 -11.76 3.08
N PRO A 95 11.32 -12.56 2.19
CA PRO A 95 11.34 -12.25 0.78
C PRO A 95 9.91 -12.31 0.21
N LEU A 96 9.51 -11.27 -0.52
CA LEU A 96 8.27 -11.29 -1.29
C LEU A 96 8.37 -12.30 -2.44
N SER A 97 7.27 -13.00 -2.73
CA SER A 97 7.19 -13.90 -3.88
C SER A 97 7.26 -13.12 -5.20
N ASP A 98 7.53 -13.81 -6.30
CA ASP A 98 7.63 -13.16 -7.62
C ASP A 98 6.24 -12.70 -8.13
N GLU A 99 5.17 -13.38 -7.74
CA GLU A 99 3.80 -12.94 -7.95
C GLU A 99 3.52 -11.60 -7.28
N ALA A 100 3.94 -11.46 -6.01
CA ALA A 100 3.78 -10.24 -5.24
C ALA A 100 4.57 -9.09 -5.88
N LYS A 101 5.85 -9.31 -6.20
CA LYS A 101 6.70 -8.31 -6.87
C LYS A 101 6.12 -7.87 -8.22
N THR A 102 5.56 -8.80 -9.00
CA THR A 102 4.93 -8.51 -10.29
C THR A 102 3.74 -7.56 -10.12
N ILE A 103 2.87 -7.81 -9.14
CA ILE A 103 1.73 -6.93 -8.87
C ILE A 103 2.19 -5.57 -8.33
N ILE A 104 3.17 -5.55 -7.42
CA ILE A 104 3.72 -4.31 -6.89
C ILE A 104 4.32 -3.45 -8.01
N GLN A 105 5.10 -4.05 -8.91
CA GLN A 105 5.70 -3.33 -10.03
C GLN A 105 4.62 -2.75 -10.96
N LYS A 106 3.59 -3.54 -11.30
CA LYS A 106 2.44 -3.06 -12.07
C LYS A 106 1.80 -1.83 -11.41
N VAL A 107 1.56 -1.87 -10.10
CA VAL A 107 0.96 -0.75 -9.37
C VAL A 107 1.88 0.46 -9.34
N ILE A 108 3.20 0.27 -9.19
CA ILE A 108 4.16 1.38 -9.27
C ILE A 108 4.05 2.06 -10.64
N ASP A 109 4.10 1.28 -11.72
CA ASP A 109 4.11 1.79 -13.09
C ASP A 109 2.83 2.56 -13.43
N GLU A 110 1.67 2.09 -12.95
CA GLU A 110 0.37 2.69 -13.24
C GLU A 110 0.02 3.88 -12.33
N TYR A 111 0.41 3.85 -11.05
CA TYR A 111 -0.15 4.75 -10.03
C TYR A 111 0.88 5.62 -9.31
N ALA A 112 2.17 5.25 -9.27
CA ALA A 112 3.14 5.98 -8.45
C ALA A 112 3.38 7.43 -8.92
N ARG A 113 3.12 7.75 -10.20
CA ARG A 113 3.25 9.13 -10.71
C ARG A 113 2.10 10.05 -10.34
N LEU A 114 0.97 9.50 -9.90
CA LEU A 114 -0.22 10.29 -9.55
C LEU A 114 -0.06 10.95 -8.18
N GLY A 115 -0.60 12.16 -8.04
CA GLY A 115 -0.68 12.82 -6.74
C GLY A 115 -1.67 12.08 -5.82
N VAL A 116 -1.55 12.29 -4.50
CA VAL A 116 -2.49 11.72 -3.52
C VAL A 116 -3.94 12.15 -3.79
N TYR A 117 -4.14 13.37 -4.27
CA TYR A 117 -5.46 13.87 -4.67
C TYR A 117 -6.01 13.09 -5.87
N ASP A 118 -5.22 12.91 -6.92
CA ASP A 118 -5.64 12.18 -8.13
C ASP A 118 -5.96 10.71 -7.82
N LEU A 119 -5.13 10.06 -7.00
CA LEU A 119 -5.37 8.70 -6.53
C LEU A 119 -6.69 8.60 -5.77
N ARG A 120 -6.93 9.54 -4.84
CA ARG A 120 -8.20 9.58 -4.11
C ARG A 120 -9.38 9.73 -5.08
N VAL A 121 -9.38 10.74 -5.96
CA VAL A 121 -10.48 10.98 -6.91
C VAL A 121 -10.77 9.73 -7.73
N ARG A 122 -9.73 9.05 -8.22
CA ARG A 122 -9.87 7.81 -8.98
C ARG A 122 -10.47 6.67 -8.14
N ILE A 123 -10.02 6.48 -6.90
CA ILE A 123 -10.59 5.49 -5.99
C ILE A 123 -12.06 5.80 -5.69
N TRP A 124 -12.42 7.07 -5.48
CA TRP A 124 -13.82 7.46 -5.31
C TRP A 124 -14.66 7.10 -6.54
N GLN A 125 -14.13 7.25 -7.75
CA GLN A 125 -14.80 6.83 -8.99
C GLN A 125 -14.96 5.30 -9.08
N GLU A 126 -13.93 4.55 -8.68
CA GLU A 126 -13.92 3.09 -8.75
C GLU A 126 -14.79 2.44 -7.66
N TYR A 127 -14.85 3.03 -6.46
CA TYR A 127 -15.48 2.44 -5.27
C TYR A 127 -16.89 2.96 -4.96
N VAL A 128 -17.23 4.20 -5.34
CA VAL A 128 -18.47 4.88 -4.90
C VAL A 128 -19.48 5.10 -6.03
N VAL A 129 -19.04 5.10 -7.30
CA VAL A 129 -19.92 5.29 -8.47
C VAL A 129 -20.61 4.02 -9.01
N PRO A 130 -20.24 2.76 -8.67
CA PRO A 130 -20.98 1.60 -9.19
C PRO A 130 -22.41 1.44 -8.63
N PHE A 131 -22.87 2.33 -7.74
CA PHE A 131 -24.19 2.27 -7.11
C PHE A 131 -24.99 3.59 -7.16
N SER A 132 -24.68 4.50 -8.09
CA SER A 132 -25.50 5.69 -8.37
C SER A 132 -26.17 5.62 -9.73
#